data_AF-A0A1H0U0G0-F1
#
_entry.id   AF-A0A1H0U0G0-F1
#
_cell.length_a   1.000
_cell.length_b   1.000
_cell.length_c   1.000
_cell.angle_alpha   90.00
_cell.angle_beta   90.00
_cell.angle_gamma   90.00
#
_symmetry.space_group_name_H-M   'P 1'
#
loop_
_entity.id
_entity.type
_entity.pdbx_description
1 polymer ?
#
loop_
_entity_poly.entity_id
_entity_poly.type
_entity_poly.pdbx_seq_one_letter_code
_entity_poly.pdbx_strand_id
1 'polypeptide(L)'
;MKVMKLFFAGAVLSALSSLASAAANPLSVHVLNLQDGLPSPAVKVTLEKKNGQNWDMLNTASTNDQGRIPEFYPDGKSLEKGIYRVTFKTGEWFTVSSPEIGLHLFHPNARCTASGVLYFKERCGRSWL
;
A
#
# COMPACT_ATOMS: atom_id res chain seq x y z
N MET A 1 -44.34 -38.28 23.20
CA MET A 1 -43.18 -38.97 22.57
C MET A 1 -43.27 -38.77 21.06
N LYS A 2 -42.16 -38.35 20.39
CA LYS A 2 -42.11 -37.76 19.03
C LYS A 2 -42.79 -36.38 19.05
N VAL A 3 -42.14 -35.23 19.04
CA VAL A 3 -41.25 -34.71 17.99
C VAL A 3 -40.22 -33.78 18.66
N MET A 4 -39.67 -34.23 19.80
CA MET A 4 -38.42 -33.73 20.40
C MET A 4 -37.17 -33.99 19.52
N LYS A 5 -37.37 -34.31 18.23
CA LYS A 5 -36.33 -34.64 17.25
C LYS A 5 -36.10 -33.53 16.21
N LEU A 6 -36.90 -32.46 16.19
CA LEU A 6 -36.76 -31.38 15.19
C LEU A 6 -35.97 -30.15 15.69
N PHE A 7 -35.62 -30.08 16.97
CA PHE A 7 -34.86 -28.95 17.53
C PHE A 7 -33.32 -29.13 17.51
N PHE A 8 -32.81 -30.29 17.09
CA PHE A 8 -31.37 -30.57 17.10
C PHE A 8 -30.64 -30.28 15.77
N ALA A 9 -31.35 -29.89 14.70
CA ALA A 9 -30.72 -29.70 13.38
C ALA A 9 -30.26 -28.25 13.10
N GLY A 10 -30.66 -27.26 13.89
CA GLY A 10 -30.33 -25.84 13.64
C GLY A 10 -29.06 -25.33 14.33
N ALA A 11 -28.57 -26.02 15.36
CA ALA A 11 -27.49 -25.50 16.21
C ALA A 11 -26.07 -25.71 15.67
N VAL A 12 -25.90 -26.47 14.58
CA VAL A 12 -24.57 -26.80 14.01
C VAL A 12 -24.10 -25.76 12.99
N LEU A 13 -25.01 -24.99 12.36
CA LEU A 13 -24.63 -24.06 11.29
C LEU A 13 -24.11 -22.69 11.79
N SER A 14 -24.33 -22.34 13.05
CA SER A 14 -23.92 -21.02 13.60
C SER A 14 -22.48 -20.99 14.12
N ALA A 15 -21.79 -22.15 14.21
CA ALA A 15 -20.47 -22.25 14.82
C ALA A 15 -19.29 -22.11 13.84
N LEU A 16 -19.55 -22.00 12.53
CA LEU A 16 -18.51 -21.97 11.48
C LEU A 16 -18.19 -20.57 10.95
N SER A 17 -18.87 -19.53 11.43
CA SER A 17 -18.75 -18.17 10.89
C SER A 17 -17.52 -17.38 11.42
N SER A 18 -16.66 -17.98 12.25
CA SER A 18 -15.60 -17.25 12.97
C SER A 18 -14.20 -17.33 12.33
N LEU A 19 -14.06 -17.82 11.10
CA LEU A 19 -12.76 -18.05 10.46
C LEU A 19 -12.50 -17.07 9.30
N ALA A 20 -12.47 -15.77 9.55
CA ALA A 20 -11.78 -14.82 8.67
C ALA A 20 -11.66 -13.44 9.32
N SER A 21 -10.59 -13.22 10.08
CA SER A 21 -10.09 -11.87 10.33
C SER A 21 -8.59 -11.86 10.04
N ALA A 22 -8.24 -11.84 8.75
CA ALA A 22 -6.92 -11.38 8.36
C ALA A 22 -6.84 -9.90 8.74
N ALA A 23 -5.89 -9.52 9.60
CA ALA A 23 -5.65 -8.11 9.90
C ALA A 23 -5.33 -7.40 8.58
N ALA A 24 -6.20 -6.49 8.14
CA ALA A 24 -6.00 -5.76 6.90
C ALA A 24 -4.65 -5.01 6.96
N ASN A 25 -3.87 -5.09 5.89
CA ASN A 25 -2.60 -4.39 5.83
C ASN A 25 -2.82 -2.88 6.02
N PRO A 26 -2.14 -2.24 6.99
CA PRO A 26 -2.43 -0.86 7.35
C PRO A 26 -1.94 0.15 6.31
N LEU A 27 -1.15 -0.28 5.32
CA LEU A 27 -0.57 0.59 4.31
C LEU A 27 -0.79 0.04 2.90
N SER A 28 -1.40 0.86 2.06
CA SER A 28 -1.52 0.62 0.62
C SER A 28 -0.96 1.79 -0.17
N VAL A 29 -0.63 1.54 -1.43
CA VAL A 29 -0.11 2.53 -2.37
C VAL A 29 -0.98 2.56 -3.61
N HIS A 30 -1.16 3.74 -4.18
CA HIS A 30 -1.80 3.94 -5.48
C HIS A 30 -1.05 5.05 -6.24
N VAL A 31 -0.65 4.75 -7.47
CA VAL A 31 0.07 5.67 -8.36
C VAL A 31 -0.77 5.87 -9.61
N LEU A 32 -1.06 7.14 -9.88
CA LEU A 32 -1.83 7.60 -11.03
C LEU A 32 -0.97 8.57 -11.82
N ASN A 33 -0.84 8.36 -13.12
CA ASN A 33 -0.24 9.33 -14.02
C ASN A 33 -1.27 10.43 -14.33
N LEU A 34 -0.92 11.68 -14.05
CA LEU A 34 -1.81 12.82 -14.27
C LEU A 34 -1.73 13.38 -15.70
N GLN A 35 -0.74 12.97 -16.49
CA GLN A 35 -0.62 13.41 -17.89
C GLN A 35 -1.70 12.78 -18.78
N ASP A 36 -2.00 11.50 -18.55
CA ASP A 36 -2.97 10.71 -19.33
C ASP A 36 -4.18 10.25 -18.49
N GLY A 37 -4.12 10.41 -17.17
CA GLY A 37 -5.16 9.93 -16.24
C GLY A 37 -5.16 8.42 -16.03
N LEU A 38 -4.12 7.71 -16.45
CA LEU A 38 -4.03 6.25 -16.39
C LEU A 38 -3.24 5.76 -15.16
N PRO A 39 -3.51 4.55 -14.65
CA PRO A 39 -2.69 3.94 -13.61
C PRO A 39 -1.25 3.75 -14.09
N SER A 40 -0.29 3.84 -13.17
CA SER A 40 1.13 3.62 -13.46
C SER A 40 1.56 2.23 -12.97
N PRO A 41 1.55 1.19 -13.82
CA PRO A 41 1.97 -0.16 -13.43
C PRO A 41 3.50 -0.27 -13.35
N ALA A 42 3.99 -1.24 -12.59
CA ALA A 42 5.42 -1.53 -12.43
C ALA A 42 6.28 -0.38 -11.85
N VAL A 43 5.68 0.62 -11.22
CA VAL A 43 6.42 1.64 -10.47
C VAL A 43 6.99 0.99 -9.22
N LYS A 44 8.32 0.96 -9.11
CA LYS A 44 9.01 0.46 -7.91
C LYS A 44 8.84 1.44 -6.76
N VAL A 45 8.48 0.93 -5.59
CA VAL A 45 8.22 1.71 -4.38
C VAL A 45 8.95 1.08 -3.20
N THR A 46 9.62 1.90 -2.40
CA THR A 46 10.31 1.47 -1.17
C THR A 46 9.70 2.13 0.05
N LEU A 47 9.52 1.36 1.12
CA LEU A 47 9.11 1.82 2.44
C LEU A 47 10.29 1.75 3.41
N GLU A 48 10.56 2.84 4.10
CA GLU A 48 11.62 2.95 5.10
C GLU A 48 11.07 3.56 6.40
N LYS A 49 11.62 3.16 7.54
CA LYS A 49 11.34 3.76 8.86
C LYS A 49 12.60 4.45 9.38
N LYS A 50 12.47 5.64 9.93
CA LYS A 50 13.57 6.38 10.53
C LYS A 50 13.97 5.72 11.86
N ASN A 51 15.26 5.44 12.00
CA ASN A 51 15.89 4.91 13.21
C ASN A 51 17.11 5.78 13.57
N GLY A 52 16.92 6.70 14.52
CA GLY A 52 17.91 7.73 14.82
C GLY A 52 18.14 8.65 13.61
N GLN A 53 19.36 8.62 13.05
CA GLN A 53 19.71 9.33 11.81
C GLN A 53 19.62 8.46 10.56
N ASN A 54 19.41 7.15 10.73
CA ASN A 54 19.37 6.19 9.64
C ASN A 54 17.94 5.90 9.19
N TRP A 55 17.83 5.28 8.02
CA TRP A 55 16.56 4.82 7.44
C TRP A 55 16.65 3.31 7.23
N ASP A 56 15.84 2.56 7.96
CA ASP A 56 15.77 1.11 7.85
C ASP A 56 14.72 0.74 6.81
N MET A 57 15.12 0.01 5.78
CA MET A 57 14.20 -0.47 4.74
C MET A 57 13.27 -1.53 5.34
N LEU A 58 11.97 -1.28 5.25
CA LEU A 58 10.93 -2.19 5.72
C LEU A 58 10.36 -3.06 4.62
N ASN A 59 10.10 -2.49 3.44
CA ASN A 59 9.54 -3.23 2.32
C ASN A 59 9.92 -2.58 0.97
N THR A 60 9.87 -3.39 -0.09
CA THR A 60 10.01 -2.96 -1.49
C THR A 60 9.02 -3.75 -2.34
N ALA A 61 8.27 -3.06 -3.19
CA ALA A 61 7.31 -3.69 -4.09
C ALA A 61 7.14 -2.85 -5.37
N SER A 62 6.45 -3.40 -6.36
CA SER A 62 6.08 -2.67 -7.58
C SER A 62 4.57 -2.61 -7.71
N THR A 63 4.05 -1.52 -8.27
CA THR A 63 2.61 -1.39 -8.53
C THR A 63 2.13 -2.43 -9.54
N ASN A 64 0.93 -2.96 -9.33
CA ASN A 64 0.26 -3.85 -10.27
C ASN A 64 -0.33 -3.09 -11.47
N ASP A 65 -1.04 -3.78 -12.37
CA ASP A 65 -1.68 -3.21 -13.57
C ASP A 65 -2.66 -2.06 -13.29
N GLN A 66 -3.19 -2.00 -12.07
CA GLN A 66 -4.09 -0.94 -11.61
C GLN A 66 -3.33 0.20 -10.89
N GLY A 67 -2.00 0.21 -10.94
CA GLY A 67 -1.16 1.21 -10.29
C GLY A 67 -1.12 1.07 -8.77
N ARG A 68 -1.44 -0.11 -8.21
CA ARG A 68 -1.62 -0.30 -6.76
C ARG A 68 -0.65 -1.28 -6.14
N ILE A 69 -0.42 -1.09 -4.84
CA ILE A 69 0.15 -2.10 -3.93
C ILE A 69 -0.81 -2.20 -2.75
N PRO A 70 -1.67 -3.24 -2.68
CA PRO A 70 -2.72 -3.32 -1.67
C PRO A 70 -2.14 -3.57 -0.27
N GLU A 71 -1.05 -4.32 -0.18
CA GLU A 71 -0.42 -4.72 1.07
C GLU A 71 1.05 -4.31 1.02
N PHE A 72 1.37 -3.15 1.59
CA PHE A 72 2.71 -2.57 1.49
C PHE A 72 3.47 -2.56 2.82
N TYR A 73 2.79 -2.68 3.95
CA TYR A 73 3.48 -2.91 5.23
C TYR A 73 3.89 -4.38 5.37
N PRO A 74 5.00 -4.73 6.04
CA PRO A 74 5.40 -6.13 6.23
C PRO A 74 4.35 -6.96 6.97
N ASP A 75 4.11 -8.18 6.49
CA ASP A 75 3.12 -9.10 7.09
C ASP A 75 3.48 -9.48 8.53
N GLY A 76 2.44 -9.68 9.34
CA GLY A 76 2.58 -10.06 10.74
C GLY A 76 3.17 -8.97 11.65
N LYS A 77 3.44 -7.76 11.13
CA LYS A 77 3.91 -6.63 11.93
C LYS A 77 2.81 -5.61 12.16
N SER A 78 2.72 -5.14 13.40
CA SER A 78 1.92 -3.97 13.76
C SER A 78 2.57 -2.70 13.18
N LEU A 79 1.74 -1.77 12.73
CA LEU A 79 2.19 -0.43 12.39
C LEU A 79 2.58 0.32 13.66
N GLU A 80 3.86 0.62 13.81
CA GLU A 80 4.39 1.35 14.97
C GLU A 80 4.33 2.85 14.73
N LYS A 81 4.28 3.63 15.82
CA LYS A 81 4.45 5.08 15.73
C LYS A 81 5.90 5.38 15.32
N GLY A 82 6.08 6.24 14.32
CA GLY A 82 7.42 6.60 13.86
C GLY A 82 7.40 7.59 12.71
N ILE A 83 8.57 7.85 12.15
CA ILE A 83 8.70 8.60 10.90
C ILE A 83 8.98 7.59 9.80
N TYR A 84 8.17 7.65 8.75
CA TYR A 84 8.25 6.74 7.63
C TYR A 84 8.48 7.51 6.35
N ARG A 85 9.19 6.88 5.42
CA ARG A 85 9.48 7.41 4.11
C ARG A 85 9.07 6.40 3.05
N VAL A 86 8.27 6.86 2.10
CA VAL A 86 7.93 6.12 0.90
C VAL A 86 8.63 6.79 -0.27
N THR A 87 9.43 6.03 -1.03
CA THR A 87 10.11 6.54 -2.23
C THR A 87 9.59 5.80 -3.46
N PHE A 88 9.07 6.54 -4.43
CA PHE A 88 8.57 6.07 -5.70
C PHE A 88 9.64 6.31 -6.77
N LYS A 89 10.05 5.26 -7.47
CA LYS A 89 11.06 5.29 -8.53
C LYS A 89 10.49 5.82 -9.85
N THR A 90 9.95 7.05 -9.81
CA THR A 90 9.27 7.69 -10.94
C THR A 90 10.22 7.99 -12.10
N GLY A 91 11.48 8.35 -11.83
CA GLY A 91 12.51 8.54 -12.85
C GLY A 91 12.72 7.30 -13.70
N GLU A 92 13.07 6.19 -13.03
CA GLU A 92 13.25 4.89 -13.68
C GLU A 92 12.00 4.47 -14.47
N TRP A 93 10.81 4.71 -13.91
CA TRP A 93 9.55 4.39 -14.57
C TRP A 93 9.33 5.21 -15.85
N PHE A 94 9.44 6.55 -15.78
CA PHE A 94 9.25 7.42 -16.94
C PHE A 94 10.29 7.17 -18.04
N THR A 95 11.53 6.83 -17.70
CA THR A 95 12.53 6.45 -18.73
C THR A 95 12.09 5.25 -19.57
N VAL A 96 11.32 4.33 -18.99
CA VAL A 96 10.81 3.13 -19.69
C VAL A 96 9.46 3.39 -20.35
N SER A 97 8.52 4.02 -19.64
CA SER A 97 7.13 4.18 -20.09
C SER A 97 6.92 5.40 -21.00
N SER A 98 7.74 6.43 -20.87
CA SER A 98 7.64 7.67 -21.66
C SER A 98 9.02 8.34 -21.75
N PRO A 99 9.95 7.79 -22.57
CA PRO A 99 11.35 8.19 -22.58
C PRO A 99 11.57 9.70 -22.76
N GLU A 100 10.72 10.36 -23.54
CA GLU A 100 10.77 11.81 -23.78
C GLU A 100 10.48 12.62 -22.51
N ILE A 101 9.51 12.19 -21.69
CA ILE A 101 9.22 12.79 -20.38
C ILE A 101 10.35 12.48 -19.40
N GLY A 102 10.89 11.26 -19.45
CA GLY A 102 11.99 10.82 -18.59
C GLY A 102 13.25 11.70 -18.69
N LEU A 103 13.52 12.26 -19.87
CA LEU A 103 14.67 13.15 -20.10
C LEU A 103 14.55 14.51 -19.39
N HIS A 104 13.32 14.98 -19.17
CA HIS A 104 13.03 16.29 -18.60
C HIS A 104 12.46 16.20 -17.18
N LEU A 105 12.59 15.04 -16.54
CA LEU A 105 12.04 14.82 -15.22
C LEU A 105 12.77 15.67 -14.17
N PHE A 106 12.08 16.66 -13.61
CA PHE A 106 12.65 17.56 -12.60
C PHE A 106 13.04 16.83 -11.30
N HIS A 107 12.28 15.78 -10.93
CA HIS A 107 12.55 14.97 -9.75
C HIS A 107 12.83 13.50 -10.15
N PRO A 108 14.00 12.93 -9.82
CA PRO A 108 14.32 11.55 -10.18
C PRO A 108 13.47 10.52 -9.42
N ASN A 109 12.90 10.91 -8.28
CA ASN A 109 12.02 10.09 -7.46
C ASN A 109 10.99 10.99 -6.76
N ALA A 110 9.75 10.53 -6.62
CA ALA A 110 8.80 11.14 -5.70
C ALA A 110 9.00 10.54 -4.30
N ARG A 111 8.97 11.37 -3.25
CA ARG A 111 9.24 10.94 -1.87
C ARG A 111 8.24 11.54 -0.90
N CYS A 112 7.68 10.70 -0.05
CA CYS A 112 6.65 11.05 0.91
C CYS A 112 7.14 10.70 2.31
N THR A 113 7.15 11.68 3.22
CA THR A 113 7.51 11.46 4.61
C THR A 113 6.30 11.72 5.48
N ALA A 114 5.95 10.77 6.36
CA ALA A 114 4.89 10.94 7.34
C ALA A 114 5.41 10.63 8.75
N SER A 115 4.88 11.36 9.74
CA SER A 115 5.19 11.19 11.16
C SER A 115 3.96 10.72 11.91
N GLY A 116 4.13 9.78 12.84
CA GLY A 116 3.04 9.23 13.66
C GLY A 116 2.68 7.80 13.27
N VAL A 117 1.40 7.46 13.35
CA VAL A 117 0.84 6.26 12.69
C VAL A 117 0.64 6.67 11.24
N LEU A 118 1.21 5.91 10.29
CA LEU A 118 1.15 6.19 8.85
C LEU A 118 -0.30 6.42 8.36
N TYR A 119 -0.75 7.67 8.38
CA TYR A 119 -1.99 8.12 7.77
C TYR A 119 -1.65 9.05 6.62
N PHE A 120 -1.33 8.48 5.45
CA PHE A 120 -1.23 9.25 4.21
C PHE A 120 -2.64 9.51 3.66
N LYS A 121 -3.44 10.34 4.34
CA LYS A 121 -4.76 10.74 3.84
C LYS A 121 -4.69 11.88 2.83
N GLU A 122 -3.54 12.55 2.72
CA GLU A 122 -3.36 13.68 1.82
C GLU A 122 -2.25 13.41 0.80
N ARG A 123 -2.65 13.42 -0.46
CA ARG A 123 -1.83 13.22 -1.67
C ARG A 123 -0.41 13.74 -1.49
N CYS A 124 0.55 12.84 -1.60
CA CYS A 124 1.95 13.20 -1.75
C CYS A 124 2.16 13.84 -3.12
N GLY A 125 1.84 15.12 -3.24
CA GLY A 125 1.91 15.83 -4.51
C GLY A 125 1.01 17.04 -4.71
N ARG A 126 0.58 17.76 -3.67
CA ARG A 126 -0.11 19.05 -3.88
C ARG A 126 0.80 20.19 -4.41
N SER A 127 2.04 19.92 -4.76
CA SER A 127 2.93 20.88 -5.44
C SER A 127 3.55 20.22 -6.68
N TRP A 128 2.70 19.80 -7.61
CA TRP A 128 3.08 19.42 -8.98
C TRP A 128 2.27 20.24 -9.98
N LEU A 129 2.27 21.57 -9.78
CA LEU A 129 1.91 22.60 -10.76
C LEU A 129 2.78 23.82 -10.46
#